data_AF-A0A0P7IY17-F1
#
_entry.id   AF-A0A0P7IY17-F1
#
_cell.length_a   1.000
_cell.length_b   1.000
_cell.length_c   1.000
_cell.angle_alpha   90.00
_cell.angle_beta   90.00
_cell.angle_gamma   90.00
#
_symmetry.space_group_name_H-M   'P 1'
#
loop_
_entity.id
_entity.type
_entity.pdbx_description
1 polymer ?
#
loop_
_entity_poly.entity_id
_entity_poly.type
_entity_poly.pdbx_seq_one_letter_code
_entity_poly.pdbx_strand_id
1 'polypeptide(L)' 'MNEVISLSFTNPLSAHPQRRYVVVERQDGNFSIAEQYYYQSSDEDGRIYAEGWASLRPQGIYADATSAESEARRLIEIIR' A
#
# COMPACT_ATOMS: atom_id res chain seq x y z
N MET A 1 0.70 -10.12 -10.05
CA MET A 1 0.47 -8.66 -10.04
C MET A 1 1.82 -8.03 -9.75
N ASN A 2 2.30 -7.17 -10.63
CA ASN A 2 3.61 -6.55 -10.48
C ASN A 2 3.43 -5.16 -9.87
N GLU A 3 4.18 -4.85 -8.81
CA GLU A 3 4.23 -3.49 -8.26
C GLU A 3 5.00 -2.59 -9.24
N VAL A 4 4.38 -1.50 -9.67
CA VAL A 4 5.00 -0.55 -10.62
C VAL A 4 5.29 0.80 -9.98
N ILE A 5 4.49 1.22 -8.99
CA ILE A 5 4.65 2.48 -8.26
C ILE A 5 4.36 2.24 -6.78
N SER A 6 5.08 2.91 -5.89
CA SER A 6 4.89 2.85 -4.44
C SER A 6 4.90 4.26 -3.82
N LEU A 7 3.87 4.58 -3.04
CA LEU A 7 3.67 5.88 -2.40
C LEU A 7 3.45 5.69 -0.89
N SER A 8 4.46 6.00 -0.08
CA SER A 8 4.39 5.87 1.38
C SER A 8 3.66 7.05 2.03
N PHE A 9 2.93 6.76 3.11
CA PHE A 9 2.27 7.76 3.94
C PHE A 9 2.13 7.27 5.38
N THR A 10 1.93 8.20 6.31
CA THR A 10 1.64 7.85 7.71
C THR A 10 0.16 8.09 7.99
N ASN A 11 -0.54 7.08 8.52
CA ASN A 11 -1.91 7.22 9.00
C ASN A 11 -1.92 7.17 10.54
N PRO A 12 -2.08 8.32 11.23
CA PRO A 12 -1.99 8.37 12.69
C PRO A 12 -3.14 7.64 13.40
N LEU A 13 -4.22 7.33 12.70
CA LEU A 13 -5.40 6.64 13.25
C LEU A 13 -5.34 5.11 13.10
N SER A 14 -4.26 4.60 12.51
CA SER A 14 -4.09 3.18 12.19
C SER A 14 -3.21 2.48 13.22
N ALA A 15 -3.55 1.24 13.59
CA ALA A 15 -2.70 0.34 14.39
C ALA A 15 -1.34 0.05 13.73
N HIS A 16 -1.26 0.21 12.41
CA HIS A 16 -0.03 0.17 11.63
C HIS A 16 0.17 1.55 10.99
N PRO A 17 0.85 2.49 11.66
CA PRO A 17 0.88 3.88 11.22
C PRO A 17 1.62 4.08 9.91
N GLN A 18 2.63 3.24 9.63
CA GLN A 18 3.34 3.27 8.37
C GLN A 18 2.55 2.49 7.30
N ARG A 19 2.06 3.23 6.30
CA ARG A 19 1.26 2.73 5.18
C ARG A 19 1.93 3.08 3.85
N ARG A 20 1.55 2.37 2.80
CA ARG A 20 1.85 2.76 1.42
C ARG A 20 0.73 2.34 0.49
N TYR A 21 0.49 3.12 -0.55
CA TYR A 21 -0.28 2.65 -1.70
C TYR A 21 0.69 2.16 -2.77
N VAL A 22 0.43 0.98 -3.31
CA VAL A 22 1.15 0.46 -4.47
C VAL A 22 0.21 0.39 -5.66
N VAL A 23 0.67 0.87 -6.82
CA VAL A 23 0.00 0.61 -8.09
C VAL A 23 0.50 -0.74 -8.59
N VAL A 24 -0.45 -1.61 -8.94
CA VAL A 24 -0.17 -2.96 -9.43
C VAL A 24 -0.76 -3.17 -10.81
N GLU A 25 0.01 -3.81 -11.68
CA GLU A 25 -0.46 -4.28 -12.98
C GLU A 25 -1.17 -5.64 -12.82
N ARG A 26 -2.37 -5.74 -13.38
CA ARG A 26 -3.22 -6.93 -13.38
C ARG A 26 -2.92 -7.79 -14.60
N GLN A 27 -3.36 -9.04 -14.56
CA GLN A 27 -3.23 -9.95 -15.71
C GLN A 27 -4.04 -9.51 -16.94
N ASP A 28 -5.06 -8.66 -16.74
CA ASP A 28 -5.90 -8.11 -17.80
C ASP A 28 -5.30 -6.84 -18.45
N GLY A 29 -4.10 -6.42 -18.05
CA GLY A 29 -3.40 -5.23 -18.56
C GLY A 29 -3.88 -3.91 -17.93
N ASN A 30 -4.89 -3.91 -17.07
CA ASN A 30 -5.28 -2.74 -16.29
C ASN A 30 -4.46 -2.62 -15.00
N PHE A 31 -4.62 -1.49 -14.33
CA PHE A 31 -3.96 -1.18 -13.06
C PHE A 31 -4.97 -1.13 -11.92
N SER A 32 -4.51 -1.44 -10.70
CA SER A 32 -5.25 -1.28 -9.45
C SER A 32 -4.35 -0.64 -8.39
N ILE A 33 -4.95 -0.08 -7.35
CA ILE A 33 -4.23 0.42 -6.17
C ILE A 33 -4.41 -0.59 -5.05
N ALA A 34 -3.31 -1.08 -4.47
CA ALA A 34 -3.36 -1.86 -3.23
C ALA A 34 -2.78 -1.04 -2.08
N GLU A 35 -3.51 -0.95 -0.98
CA GLU A 35 -2.94 -0.44 0.26
C GLU A 35 -2.09 -1.53 0.89
N GLN A 36 -0.93 -1.14 1.42
CA GLN A 36 -0.09 -2.00 2.23
C GLN A 36 0.25 -1.33 3.54
N TYR A 37 0.43 -2.15 4.57
CA TYR A 37 0.85 -1.70 5.87
C TYR A 37 2.11 -2.42 6.31
N TYR A 38 2.96 -1.70 7.03
CA TYR A 38 4.14 -2.28 7.64
C TYR A 38 3.74 -3.05 8.89
N TYR A 39 4.16 -4.31 8.99
CA TYR A 39 4.04 -5.10 10.20
C TYR A 39 5.42 -5.44 10.74
N GLN A 40 5.50 -5.54 12.07
CA GLN A 40 6.66 -6.02 12.78
C GLN A 40 6.16 -6.94 13.90
N SER A 41 6.71 -8.14 13.95
CA SER A 41 6.39 -9.15 14.96
C SER A 41 7.64 -9.45 15.77
N SER A 42 7.51 -9.34 17.09
CA SER A 42 8.56 -9.59 18.06
C SER A 42 8.15 -10.66 19.07
N ASP A 43 9.14 -11.32 19.66
CA ASP A 43 8.92 -12.16 20.84
C ASP A 43 8.72 -11.32 22.12
N GLU A 44 8.56 -11.99 23.25
CA GLU A 44 8.38 -11.36 24.57
C GLU A 44 9.60 -10.53 24.99
N ASP A 45 10.79 -10.85 24.48
CA ASP A 45 12.05 -10.14 24.73
C ASP A 45 12.24 -8.94 23.78
N GLY A 46 11.29 -8.70 22.86
CA GLY A 46 11.34 -7.62 21.88
C GLY A 46 12.23 -7.89 20.67
N ARG A 47 12.71 -9.13 20.49
CA ARG A 47 13.49 -9.51 19.32
C ARG A 47 12.55 -9.71 18.13
N ILE A 48 12.77 -8.91 17.09
CA ILE A 48 12.02 -8.98 15.83
C ILE A 48 12.40 -10.27 15.11
N TYR A 49 11.39 -11.10 14.80
CA TYR A 49 11.57 -12.33 14.03
C TYR A 49 10.89 -12.29 12.66
N ALA A 50 9.98 -11.34 12.44
CA ALA A 50 9.36 -11.11 11.15
C ALA A 50 8.97 -9.64 10.98
N GLU A 51 9.21 -9.09 9.79
CA GLU A 51 8.73 -7.78 9.41
C GLU A 51 8.52 -7.71 7.90
N GLY A 52 7.67 -6.79 7.45
CA GLY A 52 7.44 -6.59 6.03
C GLY A 52 6.17 -5.82 5.72
N TRP A 53 5.78 -5.89 4.46
CA TRP A 53 4.58 -5.24 3.95
C TRP A 53 3.49 -6.27 3.70
N ALA A 54 2.33 -6.06 4.34
CA ALA A 54 1.14 -6.84 4.10
C ALA A 54 0.19 -6.06 3.18
N SER A 55 -0.36 -6.72 2.16
CA SER A 55 -1.29 -6.11 1.21
C SER A 55 -2.74 -6.29 1.62
N LEU A 56 -3.50 -5.20 1.61
CA LEU A 56 -4.95 -5.23 1.57
C LEU A 56 -5.44 -5.51 0.15
N ARG A 57 -6.74 -5.81 0.02
CA ARG A 57 -7.35 -6.10 -1.28
C ARG A 57 -7.14 -4.92 -2.23
N PRO A 58 -6.61 -5.14 -3.46
CA PRO A 58 -6.51 -4.10 -4.47
C PRO A 58 -7.90 -3.53 -4.82
N GLN A 59 -7.95 -2.22 -5.04
CA GLN A 59 -9.17 -1.47 -5.37
C GLN A 59 -8.97 -0.67 -6.66
N GLY A 60 -10.09 -0.36 -7.32
CA GLY A 60 -10.10 0.37 -8.57
C GLY A 60 -9.62 -0.43 -9.78
N ILE A 61 -10.02 0.03 -10.96
CA ILE A 61 -9.53 -0.47 -12.26
C ILE A 61 -9.21 0.77 -13.08
N TYR A 62 -7.94 0.93 -13.44
CA TYR A 62 -7.42 2.09 -14.17
C TYR A 62 -6.79 1.63 -15.48
N ALA A 63 -6.99 2.41 -16.54
CA ALA A 63 -6.47 2.08 -17.87
C ALA A 63 -4.93 2.22 -17.95
N ASP A 64 -4.33 3.07 -17.12
CA ASP A 64 -2.90 3.30 -17.08
C ASP A 64 -2.39 3.55 -15.65
N ALA A 65 -1.08 3.38 -15.46
CA ALA A 65 -0.42 3.54 -14.16
C ALA A 65 -0.49 4.98 -13.63
N THR A 66 -0.46 5.98 -14.52
CA THR A 66 -0.50 7.40 -14.15
C THR A 66 -1.82 7.79 -13.49
N SER A 67 -2.94 7.28 -14.03
CA SER A 67 -4.28 7.48 -13.48
C SER A 67 -4.42 6.84 -12.10
N ALA A 68 -3.90 5.62 -11.92
CA ALA A 68 -3.87 4.95 -10.63
C ALA A 68 -2.98 5.68 -9.61
N GLU A 69 -1.82 6.20 -10.04
CA GLU A 69 -0.93 6.99 -9.20
C GLU A 69 -1.59 8.28 -8.74
N SER A 70 -2.24 9.01 -9.65
CA SER A 70 -2.92 10.27 -9.34
C SER A 70 -4.01 10.07 -8.29
N GLU A 71 -4.79 9.00 -8.40
CA GLU A 71 -5.80 8.66 -7.40
C GLU A 71 -5.16 8.23 -6.07
N ALA A 72 -4.08 7.45 -6.09
CA ALA A 72 -3.35 7.10 -4.88
C ALA A 72 -2.80 8.33 -4.14
N ARG A 73 -2.31 9.35 -4.86
CA ARG A 73 -1.89 10.64 -4.28
C ARG A 73 -3.08 11.38 -3.65
N ARG A 74 -4.22 11.43 -4.35
CA ARG A 74 -5.46 12.03 -3.82
C ARG A 74 -5.91 11.35 -2.52
N LEU A 75 -5.85 10.03 -2.45
CA LEU A 75 -6.20 9.27 -1.23
C LEU A 75 -5.27 9.62 -0.06
N ILE A 76 -3.97 9.79 -0.30
CA ILE A 76 -3.01 10.19 0.73
C ILE A 76 -3.33 11.58 1.28
N GLU A 77 -3.71 12.53 0.43
CA GLU A 77 -4.07 13.89 0.85
C GLU A 77 -5.30 13.92 1.77
N ILE A 78 -6.24 13.00 1.57
CA ILE A 78 -7.45 12.89 2.41
C ILE A 78 -7.16 12.32 3.80
N ILE A 79 -6.10 11.50 3.93
CA ILE A 79 -5.72 10.83 5.19
C ILE A 79 -4.87 11.75 6.10
N ARG A 80 -4.33 12.84 5.54
CA ARG A 80 -3.51 13.83 6.26
C ARG A 80 -4.33 14.79 7.14
#